data_AF-A0A4Q3SPP9-F1
#
_entry.id   AF-A0A4Q3SPP9-F1
#
_cell.length_a   1.000
_cell.length_b   1.000
_cell.length_c   1.000
_cell.angle_alpha   90.00
_cell.angle_beta   90.00
_cell.angle_gamma   90.00
#
_symmetry.space_group_name_H-M   'P 1'
#
loop_
_entity.id
_entity.type
_entity.pdbx_description
1 polymer ?
#
loop_
_entity_poly.entity_id
_entity_poly.type
_entity_poly.pdbx_seq_one_letter_code
_entity_poly.pdbx_strand_id
1 'polypeptide(L)'
;FSNRAQALASSPAGLDAKAWARFEKRLDYVGADATTPAGAAELKAALGEARIPIFYLALSPSIYGRVCAALSQAGLATPKTRIVLEKPIGRDLESSKVINGAVAEVFPEDSIFRIDHYLGKETVQNLLALRFANTLFEPLWNNLTIDHVQITVAETEGVGDRWPYYDEYGALRDMVQNHMLQLLCLVAMEPPSDMEPDSVRDEKVKVLRSLRPVTRADVQTVSVRGQYTPGVSGGASVGGYEAERGQPTDTETFVALRADIDNWRWAGVPFFLRTGKRLPERRTQIAIQFKPVPHSIFDGAAKADLAANRLVIDLQPDEDIELLLMNKAPGLSERGMRLQSLPLSLSLAKAYSGPNARRRIAYERLILDVIQNNRTLFVRRDEVERAWEWIDGVAQAWRDSGMAPKPYAAGSWGPAGAFALIERSDRAWYD
;
A
#
# COMPACT_ATOMS: atom_id res chain seq x y z
N PHE A 1 10.97 10.45 -24.45
CA PHE A 1 12.13 11.23 -23.94
C PHE A 1 11.74 12.61 -23.37
N SER A 2 10.72 13.33 -23.87
CA SER A 2 10.35 14.66 -23.33
C SER A 2 9.81 14.65 -21.88
N ASN A 3 9.11 13.59 -21.45
CA ASN A 3 8.58 13.50 -20.06
C ASN A 3 9.68 13.30 -18.98
N ARG A 4 10.86 12.78 -19.33
CA ARG A 4 11.97 12.61 -18.35
C ARG A 4 12.68 13.93 -18.03
N ALA A 5 12.79 14.84 -19.01
CA ALA A 5 13.35 16.17 -18.80
C ALA A 5 12.45 17.04 -17.91
N GLN A 6 11.12 16.91 -18.04
CA GLN A 6 10.15 17.55 -17.14
C GLN A 6 10.22 17.02 -15.71
N ALA A 7 10.41 15.72 -15.53
CA ALA A 7 10.59 15.13 -14.19
C ALA A 7 11.85 15.65 -13.49
N LEU A 8 12.97 15.79 -14.22
CA LEU A 8 14.22 16.36 -13.69
C LEU A 8 14.11 17.87 -13.38
N ALA A 9 13.32 18.62 -14.16
CA ALA A 9 13.08 20.05 -13.96
C ALA A 9 12.16 20.36 -12.75
N SER A 10 11.41 19.37 -12.26
CA SER A 10 10.44 19.53 -11.16
C SER A 10 11.04 19.35 -9.75
N SER A 11 12.34 19.09 -9.62
CA SER A 11 13.00 19.03 -8.31
C SER A 11 13.12 20.45 -7.71
N PRO A 12 12.52 20.75 -6.54
CA PRO A 12 12.49 22.10 -5.97
C PRO A 12 13.86 22.67 -5.59
N ALA A 13 14.93 21.85 -5.60
CA ALA A 13 16.30 22.27 -5.33
C ALA A 13 17.20 22.32 -6.58
N GLY A 14 16.67 22.01 -7.78
CA GLY A 14 17.51 21.73 -8.95
C GLY A 14 18.40 20.48 -8.75
N LEU A 15 19.19 20.13 -9.76
CA LEU A 15 20.24 19.12 -9.63
C LEU A 15 21.56 19.84 -9.38
N ASP A 16 22.34 19.40 -8.39
CA ASP A 16 23.72 19.88 -8.22
C ASP A 16 24.50 19.58 -9.50
N ALA A 17 24.91 20.62 -10.22
CA ALA A 17 25.58 20.50 -11.50
C ALA A 17 26.89 19.71 -11.44
N LYS A 18 27.64 19.81 -10.33
CA LYS A 18 28.86 19.02 -10.13
C LYS A 18 28.52 17.55 -9.87
N ALA A 19 27.46 17.27 -9.12
CA ALA A 19 26.99 15.90 -8.92
C ALA A 19 26.47 15.29 -10.22
N TRP A 20 25.66 16.03 -10.98
CA TRP A 20 25.14 15.63 -12.28
C TRP A 20 26.27 15.33 -13.27
N ALA A 21 27.24 16.24 -13.42
CA ALA A 21 28.37 16.03 -14.33
C ALA A 21 29.23 14.80 -13.98
N ARG A 22 29.28 14.39 -12.71
CA ARG A 22 29.92 13.13 -12.30
C ARG A 22 29.03 11.92 -12.56
N PHE A 23 27.71 12.05 -12.43
CA PHE A 23 26.74 10.98 -12.64
C PHE A 23 26.55 10.68 -14.12
N GLU A 24 26.43 11.69 -14.97
CA GLU A 24 26.27 11.57 -16.42
C GLU A 24 27.41 10.77 -17.06
N LYS A 25 28.65 10.95 -16.57
CA LYS A 25 29.82 10.16 -17.01
C LYS A 25 29.78 8.67 -16.64
N ARG A 26 28.76 8.23 -15.89
CA ARG A 26 28.53 6.84 -15.51
C ARG A 26 27.30 6.25 -16.21
N LEU A 27 26.66 7.03 -17.09
CA LEU A 27 25.52 6.59 -17.87
C LEU A 27 25.99 6.13 -19.24
N ASP A 28 25.72 4.87 -19.54
CA ASP A 28 25.94 4.28 -20.86
C ASP A 28 24.61 3.71 -21.37
N TYR A 29 24.50 3.57 -22.70
CA TYR A 29 23.34 2.99 -23.36
C TYR A 29 23.77 1.85 -24.26
N VAL A 30 23.07 0.71 -24.12
CA VAL A 30 23.24 -0.47 -24.96
C VAL A 30 21.91 -0.75 -25.64
N GLY A 31 21.90 -0.67 -26.98
CA GLY A 31 20.72 -0.99 -27.77
C GLY A 31 20.66 -2.50 -28.05
N ALA A 32 20.02 -3.26 -27.17
CA ALA A 32 19.97 -4.71 -27.24
C ALA A 32 18.56 -5.27 -26.92
N ASP A 33 18.22 -6.44 -27.47
CA ASP A 33 17.07 -7.21 -27.01
C ASP A 33 17.46 -8.07 -25.80
N ALA A 34 17.12 -7.59 -24.61
CA ALA A 34 17.40 -8.24 -23.34
C ALA A 34 16.69 -9.60 -23.15
N THR A 35 15.77 -9.98 -24.04
CA THR A 35 15.11 -11.30 -24.01
C THR A 35 15.88 -12.39 -24.77
N THR A 36 17.00 -12.03 -25.42
CA THR A 36 17.80 -12.93 -26.26
C THR A 36 19.20 -13.13 -25.72
N PRO A 37 19.84 -14.29 -25.98
CA PRO A 37 21.23 -14.54 -25.57
C PRO A 37 22.22 -13.55 -26.20
N ALA A 38 21.98 -13.14 -27.45
CA ALA A 38 22.80 -12.16 -28.15
C ALA A 38 22.75 -10.79 -27.44
N GLY A 39 21.55 -10.31 -27.11
CA GLY A 39 21.42 -9.04 -26.39
C GLY A 39 21.99 -9.10 -24.97
N ALA A 40 21.85 -10.23 -24.27
CA ALA A 40 22.50 -10.42 -22.97
C ALA A 40 24.04 -10.44 -23.06
N ALA A 41 24.61 -10.95 -24.16
CA ALA A 41 26.05 -10.90 -24.40
C ALA A 41 26.56 -9.46 -24.64
N GLU A 42 25.80 -8.62 -25.34
CA GLU A 42 26.10 -7.19 -25.49
C GLU A 42 26.07 -6.47 -24.13
N LEU A 43 25.07 -6.75 -23.30
CA LEU A 43 24.99 -6.23 -21.93
C LEU A 43 26.21 -6.67 -21.09
N LYS A 44 26.64 -7.93 -21.21
CA LYS A 44 27.83 -8.43 -20.51
C LYS A 44 29.09 -7.68 -20.92
N ALA A 45 29.28 -7.45 -22.22
CA ALA A 45 30.43 -6.71 -22.72
C ALA A 45 30.47 -5.29 -22.16
N ALA A 46 29.32 -4.60 -22.10
CA ALA A 46 29.21 -3.26 -21.54
C ALA A 46 29.41 -3.21 -20.02
N LEU A 47 28.97 -4.25 -19.28
CA LEU A 47 29.15 -4.33 -17.83
C LEU A 47 30.61 -4.50 -17.40
N GLY A 48 31.46 -5.06 -18.27
CA GLY A 48 32.89 -5.23 -18.00
C GLY A 48 33.16 -5.98 -16.69
N GLU A 49 33.91 -5.35 -15.78
CA GLU A 49 34.32 -5.92 -14.49
C GLU A 49 33.38 -5.60 -13.32
N ALA A 50 32.10 -5.33 -13.59
CA ALA A 50 31.10 -5.05 -12.56
C ALA A 50 31.03 -6.19 -11.51
N ARG A 51 31.32 -5.87 -10.25
CA ARG A 51 31.42 -6.87 -9.16
C ARG A 51 30.06 -7.32 -8.61
N ILE A 52 29.08 -6.42 -8.62
CA ILE A 52 27.72 -6.63 -8.08
C ILE A 52 26.75 -6.02 -9.11
N PRO A 53 26.45 -6.71 -10.21
CA PRO A 53 25.48 -6.24 -11.20
C PRO A 53 24.07 -6.18 -10.57
N ILE A 54 23.37 -5.07 -10.76
CA ILE A 54 21.97 -4.89 -10.38
C ILE A 54 21.16 -4.72 -11.66
N PHE A 55 20.27 -5.66 -11.95
CA PHE A 55 19.38 -5.60 -13.10
C PHE A 55 18.01 -5.10 -12.66
N TYR A 56 17.67 -3.86 -13.03
CA TYR A 56 16.37 -3.27 -12.74
C TYR A 56 15.40 -3.49 -13.90
N LEU A 57 14.42 -4.37 -13.74
CA LEU A 57 13.48 -4.73 -14.80
C LEU A 57 12.28 -3.76 -14.85
N ALA A 58 12.52 -2.55 -15.36
CA ALA A 58 11.47 -1.59 -15.71
C ALA A 58 10.79 -1.99 -17.05
N LEU A 59 10.30 -3.23 -17.11
CA LEU A 59 9.79 -3.93 -18.29
C LEU A 59 8.44 -4.57 -18.01
N SER A 60 7.75 -5.05 -19.05
CA SER A 60 6.54 -5.87 -18.89
C SER A 60 6.85 -7.17 -18.11
N PRO A 61 6.03 -7.55 -17.13
CA PRO A 61 6.21 -8.79 -16.36
C PRO A 61 6.19 -10.06 -17.22
N SER A 62 5.50 -10.01 -18.37
CA SER A 62 5.41 -11.11 -19.33
C SER A 62 6.77 -11.56 -19.91
N ILE A 63 7.79 -10.70 -19.83
CA ILE A 63 9.13 -10.99 -20.36
C ILE A 63 10.18 -11.25 -19.28
N TYR A 64 9.83 -11.15 -17.98
CA TYR A 64 10.78 -11.34 -16.89
C TYR A 64 11.51 -12.68 -16.95
N GLY A 65 10.79 -13.78 -17.15
CA GLY A 65 11.40 -15.11 -17.27
C GLY A 65 12.40 -15.20 -18.43
N ARG A 66 12.04 -14.67 -19.61
CA ARG A 66 12.92 -14.67 -20.78
C ARG A 66 14.18 -13.82 -20.56
N VAL A 67 14.03 -12.64 -19.95
CA VAL A 67 15.17 -11.79 -19.60
C VAL A 67 16.09 -12.49 -18.59
N CYS A 68 15.54 -13.08 -17.52
CA CYS A 68 16.34 -13.81 -16.53
C CYS A 68 17.09 -14.99 -17.16
N ALA A 69 16.42 -15.77 -18.01
CA ALA A 69 17.04 -16.88 -18.73
C ALA A 69 18.20 -16.40 -19.64
N ALA A 70 18.00 -15.31 -20.38
CA ALA A 70 19.05 -14.73 -21.23
C ALA A 70 20.26 -14.23 -20.40
N LEU A 71 20.01 -13.55 -19.27
CA LEU A 71 21.07 -13.14 -18.34
C LEU A 71 21.85 -14.34 -17.79
N SER A 72 21.15 -15.43 -17.45
CA SER A 72 21.77 -16.69 -17.00
C SER A 72 22.69 -17.28 -18.07
N GLN A 73 22.20 -17.39 -19.30
CA GLN A 73 22.97 -17.95 -20.43
C GLN A 73 24.22 -17.12 -20.77
N ALA A 74 24.17 -15.80 -20.57
CA ALA A 74 25.34 -14.94 -20.70
C ALA A 74 26.33 -15.06 -19.53
N GLY A 75 25.99 -15.77 -18.45
CA GLY A 75 26.79 -15.86 -17.22
C GLY A 75 26.72 -14.59 -16.36
N LEU A 76 25.65 -13.82 -16.49
CA LEU A 76 25.38 -12.62 -15.68
C LEU A 76 24.56 -12.93 -14.42
N ALA A 77 23.93 -14.11 -14.34
CA ALA A 77 23.30 -14.60 -13.11
C ALA A 77 24.36 -15.24 -12.21
N THR A 78 24.88 -14.47 -11.27
CA THR A 78 25.87 -14.92 -10.27
C THR A 78 25.29 -14.78 -8.87
N PRO A 79 25.87 -15.42 -7.83
CA PRO A 79 25.41 -15.24 -6.44
C PRO A 79 25.49 -13.79 -5.91
N LYS A 80 26.20 -12.89 -6.62
CA LYS A 80 26.28 -11.46 -6.28
C LYS A 80 25.30 -10.61 -7.09
N THR A 81 24.71 -11.17 -8.13
CA THR A 81 23.81 -10.44 -9.02
C THR A 81 22.50 -10.21 -8.30
N ARG A 82 21.93 -9.00 -8.43
CA ARG A 82 20.62 -8.66 -7.86
C ARG A 82 19.65 -8.34 -8.98
N ILE A 83 18.41 -8.80 -8.85
CA ILE A 83 17.34 -8.54 -9.80
C ILE A 83 16.21 -7.78 -9.12
N VAL A 84 15.81 -6.64 -9.69
CA VAL A 84 14.70 -5.83 -9.20
C VAL A 84 13.52 -5.98 -10.13
N LEU A 85 12.37 -6.37 -9.58
CA LEU A 85 11.13 -6.62 -10.30
C LEU A 85 10.09 -5.55 -9.92
N GLU A 86 9.49 -4.93 -10.92
CA GLU A 86 8.39 -3.99 -10.74
C GLU A 86 7.05 -4.72 -10.70
N LYS A 87 6.07 -4.12 -10.01
CA LYS A 87 4.69 -4.60 -10.07
C LYS A 87 4.05 -4.24 -11.43
N PRO A 88 3.06 -5.02 -11.91
CA PRO A 88 2.41 -6.15 -11.26
C PRO A 88 3.20 -7.45 -11.41
N ILE A 89 3.15 -8.34 -10.42
CA ILE A 89 3.73 -9.70 -10.53
C ILE A 89 2.59 -10.71 -10.61
N GLY A 90 2.14 -10.94 -11.84
CA GLY A 90 0.94 -11.71 -12.14
C GLY A 90 -0.33 -10.84 -12.14
N ARG A 91 -1.41 -11.46 -12.59
CA ARG A 91 -2.80 -10.92 -12.57
C ARG A 91 -3.74 -11.79 -11.72
N ASP A 92 -3.24 -12.93 -11.29
CA ASP A 92 -3.85 -13.96 -10.46
C ASP A 92 -2.71 -14.81 -9.86
N LEU A 93 -3.05 -15.71 -8.94
CA LEU A 93 -2.10 -16.60 -8.27
C LEU A 93 -1.31 -17.46 -9.27
N GLU A 94 -1.99 -18.03 -10.27
CA GLU A 94 -1.37 -18.92 -11.26
C GLU A 94 -0.30 -18.20 -12.09
N SER A 95 -0.66 -17.07 -12.69
CA SER A 95 0.29 -16.25 -13.45
C SER A 95 1.43 -15.71 -12.56
N SER A 96 1.14 -15.39 -11.29
CA SER A 96 2.18 -15.00 -10.34
C SER A 96 3.16 -16.13 -10.05
N LYS A 97 2.67 -17.36 -9.87
CA LYS A 97 3.51 -18.57 -9.69
C LYS A 97 4.36 -18.85 -10.91
N VAL A 98 3.82 -18.71 -12.12
CA VAL A 98 4.57 -18.89 -13.37
C VAL A 98 5.70 -17.86 -13.48
N ILE A 99 5.40 -16.58 -13.27
CA ILE A 99 6.41 -15.51 -13.35
C ILE A 99 7.50 -15.71 -12.29
N ASN A 100 7.11 -15.93 -11.03
CA ASN A 100 8.06 -16.12 -9.94
C ASN A 100 8.86 -17.42 -10.08
N GLY A 101 8.25 -18.49 -10.60
CA GLY A 101 8.93 -19.74 -10.91
C GLY A 101 10.04 -19.54 -11.92
N ALA A 102 9.75 -18.89 -13.04
CA ALA A 102 10.73 -18.61 -14.09
C ALA A 102 11.91 -17.73 -13.60
N VAL A 103 11.66 -16.79 -12.70
CA VAL A 103 12.74 -15.99 -12.07
C VAL A 103 13.55 -16.85 -11.09
N ALA A 104 12.88 -17.68 -10.28
CA ALA A 104 13.51 -18.51 -9.25
C ALA A 104 14.36 -19.67 -9.83
N GLU A 105 14.12 -20.08 -11.08
CA GLU A 105 15.00 -21.01 -11.80
C GLU A 105 16.41 -20.42 -12.03
N VAL A 106 16.54 -19.10 -12.03
CA VAL A 106 17.79 -18.39 -12.32
C VAL A 106 18.39 -17.74 -11.09
N PHE A 107 17.56 -17.07 -10.28
CA PHE A 107 18.00 -16.29 -9.14
C PHE A 107 17.48 -16.89 -7.83
N PRO A 108 18.34 -17.09 -6.81
CA PRO A 108 17.87 -17.41 -5.47
C PRO A 108 17.08 -16.23 -4.88
N GLU A 109 16.17 -16.54 -3.95
CA GLU A 109 15.24 -15.55 -3.37
C GLU A 109 15.98 -14.40 -2.64
N ASP A 110 17.21 -14.61 -2.18
CA ASP A 110 18.05 -13.57 -1.57
C ASP A 110 18.64 -12.56 -2.56
N SER A 111 18.52 -12.83 -3.85
CA SER A 111 18.95 -11.98 -4.95
C SER A 111 17.79 -11.24 -5.63
N ILE A 112 16.55 -11.52 -5.24
CA ILE A 112 15.33 -10.98 -5.85
C ILE A 112 14.73 -9.86 -4.99
N PHE A 113 14.48 -8.72 -5.61
CA PHE A 113 13.95 -7.51 -5.00
C PHE A 113 12.62 -7.13 -5.67
N ARG A 114 11.48 -7.53 -5.09
CA ARG A 114 10.15 -7.18 -5.61
C ARG A 114 9.69 -5.85 -5.02
N ILE A 115 9.49 -4.86 -5.87
CA ILE A 115 9.15 -3.50 -5.45
C ILE A 115 7.68 -3.41 -5.09
N ASP A 116 7.42 -2.96 -3.86
CA ASP A 116 6.21 -2.22 -3.51
C ASP A 116 6.64 -0.84 -3.03
N HIS A 117 6.37 0.19 -3.84
CA HIS A 117 6.82 1.54 -3.54
C HIS A 117 6.17 2.16 -2.28
N TYR A 118 5.06 1.61 -1.76
CA TYR A 118 4.51 2.09 -0.48
C TYR A 118 5.45 1.76 0.68
N LEU A 119 6.14 0.61 0.64
CA LEU A 119 7.09 0.22 1.69
C LEU A 119 8.30 1.16 1.77
N GLY A 120 8.63 1.84 0.67
CA GLY A 120 9.70 2.84 0.64
C GLY A 120 9.30 4.21 1.22
N LYS A 121 8.02 4.46 1.54
CA LYS A 121 7.57 5.72 2.12
C LYS A 121 8.04 5.82 3.57
N GLU A 122 8.52 7.00 3.98
CA GLU A 122 9.03 7.24 5.34
C GLU A 122 7.96 6.98 6.40
N THR A 123 6.73 7.45 6.17
CA THR A 123 5.61 7.21 7.09
C THR A 123 5.24 5.74 7.26
N VAL A 124 5.36 4.95 6.20
CA VAL A 124 5.12 3.50 6.26
C VAL A 124 6.21 2.79 7.06
N GLN A 125 7.47 3.18 6.88
CA GLN A 125 8.58 2.70 7.72
C GLN A 125 8.41 3.11 9.19
N ASN A 126 7.89 4.32 9.43
CA ASN A 126 7.65 4.83 10.78
C ASN A 126 6.60 4.00 11.55
N LEU A 127 5.73 3.22 10.88
CA LEU A 127 4.81 2.30 11.56
C LEU A 127 5.56 1.29 12.44
N LEU A 128 6.68 0.75 11.97
CA LEU A 128 7.48 -0.21 12.74
C LEU A 128 8.11 0.47 13.96
N ALA A 129 8.64 1.67 13.79
CA ALA A 129 9.20 2.46 14.90
C ALA A 129 8.12 2.83 15.92
N LEU A 130 6.96 3.30 15.45
CA LEU A 130 5.83 3.65 16.30
C LEU A 130 5.41 2.47 17.17
N ARG A 131 5.24 1.28 16.57
CA ARG A 131 4.76 0.09 17.29
C ARG A 131 5.81 -0.49 18.25
N PHE A 132 7.03 -0.68 17.76
CA PHE A 132 8.01 -1.53 18.47
C PHE A 132 9.09 -0.75 19.22
N ALA A 133 9.24 0.57 18.99
CA ALA A 133 10.13 1.41 19.78
C ALA A 133 9.43 2.13 20.95
N ASN A 134 8.10 2.00 21.07
CA ASN A 134 7.31 2.68 22.08
C ASN A 134 6.55 1.67 22.96
N THR A 135 7.07 1.46 24.16
CA THR A 135 6.44 0.60 25.20
C THR A 135 4.98 1.00 25.49
N LEU A 136 4.61 2.26 25.24
CA LEU A 136 3.25 2.75 25.41
C LEU A 136 2.23 2.04 24.52
N PHE A 137 2.58 1.72 23.27
CA PHE A 137 1.61 1.24 22.27
C PHE A 137 1.41 -0.27 22.28
N GLU A 138 2.46 -1.06 22.48
CA GLU A 138 2.39 -2.53 22.35
C GLU A 138 1.33 -3.18 23.27
N PRO A 139 1.17 -2.79 24.56
CA PRO A 139 0.10 -3.32 25.42
C PRO A 139 -1.31 -2.98 24.93
N LEU A 140 -1.45 -1.89 24.17
CA LEU A 140 -2.72 -1.40 23.62
C LEU A 140 -2.97 -1.92 22.20
N TRP A 141 -2.07 -2.72 21.63
CA TRP A 141 -2.12 -3.12 20.22
C TRP A 141 -2.75 -4.50 19.98
N ASN A 142 -3.94 -4.72 20.52
CA ASN A 142 -4.62 -6.03 20.47
C ASN A 142 -6.14 -5.87 20.60
N ASN A 143 -6.85 -6.99 20.47
CA ASN A 143 -8.30 -7.08 20.57
C ASN A 143 -8.92 -6.74 21.93
N LEU A 144 -8.15 -6.56 23.00
CA LEU A 144 -8.69 -6.13 24.28
C LEU A 144 -9.01 -4.63 24.25
N THR A 145 -8.18 -3.86 23.53
CA THR A 145 -8.18 -2.39 23.53
C THR A 145 -8.61 -1.78 22.20
N ILE A 146 -8.31 -2.43 21.07
CA ILE A 146 -8.70 -1.97 19.74
C ILE A 146 -10.10 -2.50 19.42
N ASP A 147 -10.96 -1.60 18.92
CA ASP A 147 -12.29 -1.94 18.42
C ASP A 147 -12.24 -2.34 16.94
N HIS A 148 -11.61 -1.51 16.09
CA HIS A 148 -11.43 -1.79 14.67
C HIS A 148 -10.29 -0.95 14.08
N VAL A 149 -9.85 -1.34 12.88
CA VAL A 149 -8.85 -0.62 12.10
C VAL A 149 -9.44 -0.24 10.75
N GLN A 150 -9.15 0.96 10.27
CA GLN A 150 -9.52 1.43 8.94
C GLN A 150 -8.24 1.75 8.15
N ILE A 151 -8.15 1.30 6.90
CA ILE A 151 -7.09 1.65 5.97
C ILE A 151 -7.75 2.21 4.70
N THR A 152 -7.55 3.50 4.48
CA THR A 152 -8.13 4.22 3.34
C THR A 152 -7.04 4.64 2.38
N VAL A 153 -7.20 4.32 1.09
CA VAL A 153 -6.35 4.78 0.00
C VAL A 153 -7.22 5.38 -1.10
N ALA A 154 -7.43 6.68 -1.04
CA ALA A 154 -8.27 7.46 -1.92
C ALA A 154 -7.46 8.27 -2.94
N GLU A 155 -7.90 8.24 -4.20
CA GLU A 155 -7.33 9.01 -5.30
C GLU A 155 -8.40 9.92 -5.91
N THR A 156 -8.05 11.17 -6.18
CA THR A 156 -8.94 12.11 -6.91
C THR A 156 -8.87 11.88 -8.41
N GLU A 157 -7.75 11.34 -8.88
CA GLU A 157 -7.49 11.04 -10.28
C GLU A 157 -8.42 9.90 -10.77
N GLY A 158 -8.85 10.00 -12.02
CA GLY A 158 -9.52 8.89 -12.73
C GLY A 158 -8.52 7.87 -13.26
N VAL A 159 -9.00 6.90 -14.03
CA VAL A 159 -8.13 5.94 -14.71
C VAL A 159 -7.41 6.59 -15.89
N GLY A 160 -8.11 7.40 -16.67
CA GLY A 160 -7.58 8.13 -17.83
C GLY A 160 -7.04 7.19 -18.92
N ASP A 161 -5.94 7.59 -19.57
CA ASP A 161 -5.36 6.85 -20.70
C ASP A 161 -4.84 5.45 -20.34
N ARG A 162 -4.76 5.13 -19.04
CA ARG A 162 -4.34 3.81 -18.54
C ARG A 162 -5.47 2.79 -18.51
N TRP A 163 -6.66 3.13 -19.01
CA TRP A 163 -7.81 2.23 -18.97
C TRP A 163 -7.58 0.86 -19.60
N PRO A 164 -6.83 0.67 -20.72
CA PRO A 164 -6.69 -0.66 -21.32
C PRO A 164 -6.00 -1.63 -20.37
N TYR A 165 -5.02 -1.13 -19.64
CA TYR A 165 -4.33 -1.88 -18.61
C TYR A 165 -5.22 -2.01 -17.36
N TYR A 166 -5.87 -0.95 -16.89
CA TYR A 166 -6.67 -0.99 -15.67
C TYR A 166 -7.87 -1.94 -15.74
N ASP A 167 -8.48 -2.10 -16.93
CA ASP A 167 -9.64 -2.99 -17.17
C ASP A 167 -9.29 -4.48 -16.96
N GLU A 168 -8.00 -4.84 -17.01
CA GLU A 168 -7.53 -6.20 -16.71
C GLU A 168 -7.36 -6.46 -15.19
N TYR A 169 -7.16 -5.41 -14.39
CA TYR A 169 -6.80 -5.52 -12.98
C TYR A 169 -7.95 -5.13 -12.05
N GLY A 170 -8.55 -3.97 -12.29
CA GLY A 170 -9.50 -3.33 -11.37
C GLY A 170 -8.85 -2.85 -10.07
N ALA A 171 -9.61 -2.12 -9.26
CA ALA A 171 -9.13 -1.59 -7.98
C ALA A 171 -8.71 -2.70 -6.99
N LEU A 172 -9.32 -3.88 -7.05
CA LEU A 172 -8.96 -5.00 -6.18
C LEU A 172 -7.50 -5.42 -6.39
N ARG A 173 -7.07 -5.59 -7.64
CA ARG A 173 -5.70 -6.05 -7.95
C ARG A 173 -4.69 -4.92 -8.01
N ASP A 174 -5.10 -3.73 -8.44
CA ASP A 174 -4.19 -2.57 -8.56
C ASP A 174 -3.73 -2.07 -7.18
N MET A 175 -4.65 -1.99 -6.21
CA MET A 175 -4.43 -1.35 -4.91
C MET A 175 -4.54 -2.31 -3.71
N VAL A 176 -5.56 -3.17 -3.67
CA VAL A 176 -5.77 -4.02 -2.48
C VAL A 176 -4.69 -5.10 -2.38
N GLN A 177 -4.46 -5.83 -3.47
CA GLN A 177 -3.55 -6.98 -3.52
C GLN A 177 -2.11 -6.67 -3.05
N ASN A 178 -1.63 -5.47 -3.32
CA ASN A 178 -0.30 -5.02 -2.93
C ASN A 178 -0.38 -4.05 -1.76
N HIS A 179 -0.53 -2.75 -2.04
CA HIS A 179 -0.34 -1.66 -1.09
C HIS A 179 -1.18 -1.80 0.17
N MET A 180 -2.47 -2.08 0.05
CA MET A 180 -3.33 -2.15 1.23
C MET A 180 -3.05 -3.38 2.08
N LEU A 181 -2.78 -4.53 1.48
CA LEU A 181 -2.37 -5.72 2.22
C LEU A 181 -1.01 -5.53 2.89
N GLN A 182 -0.07 -4.79 2.27
CA GLN A 182 1.18 -4.41 2.92
C GLN A 182 0.95 -3.56 4.17
N LEU A 183 0.11 -2.52 4.08
CA LEU A 183 -0.24 -1.69 5.23
C LEU A 183 -0.96 -2.49 6.32
N LEU A 184 -1.90 -3.35 5.94
CA LEU A 184 -2.58 -4.27 6.85
C LEU A 184 -1.56 -5.14 7.60
N CYS A 185 -0.60 -5.74 6.88
CA CYS A 185 0.43 -6.58 7.50
C CYS A 185 1.30 -5.78 8.48
N LEU A 186 1.74 -4.57 8.13
CA LEU A 186 2.55 -3.74 9.02
C LEU A 186 1.80 -3.29 10.28
N VAL A 187 0.49 -3.09 10.19
CA VAL A 187 -0.36 -2.80 11.36
C VAL A 187 -0.58 -4.07 12.21
N ALA A 188 -0.75 -5.23 11.57
CA ALA A 188 -1.22 -6.44 12.24
C ALA A 188 -0.12 -7.42 12.69
N MET A 189 1.09 -7.36 12.12
CA MET A 189 2.18 -8.30 12.41
C MET A 189 2.56 -8.31 13.90
N GLU A 190 3.03 -9.45 14.42
CA GLU A 190 3.62 -9.49 15.75
C GLU A 190 4.98 -8.74 15.77
N PRO A 191 5.50 -8.39 16.97
CA PRO A 191 6.87 -7.92 17.09
C PRO A 191 7.85 -8.99 16.55
N PRO A 192 8.68 -8.66 15.54
CA PRO A 192 9.71 -9.59 15.07
C PRO A 192 10.80 -9.74 16.13
N SER A 193 11.57 -10.84 16.07
CA SER A 193 12.69 -11.07 17.01
C SER A 193 13.80 -10.04 16.86
N ASP A 194 13.98 -9.52 15.66
CA ASP A 194 15.01 -8.57 15.25
C ASP A 194 14.59 -7.89 13.93
N MET A 195 15.48 -7.04 13.40
CA MET A 195 15.27 -6.30 12.15
C MET A 195 15.84 -7.01 10.91
N GLU A 196 16.23 -8.29 11.02
CA GLU A 196 16.66 -9.04 9.84
C GLU A 196 15.49 -9.17 8.85
N PRO A 197 15.75 -9.13 7.53
CA PRO A 197 14.69 -9.13 6.53
C PRO A 197 13.71 -10.29 6.64
N ASP A 198 14.18 -11.50 6.97
CA ASP A 198 13.30 -12.67 7.09
C ASP A 198 12.44 -12.64 8.36
N SER A 199 12.98 -12.19 9.50
CA SER A 199 12.23 -12.04 10.75
C SER A 199 11.02 -11.11 10.59
N VAL A 200 11.21 -9.98 9.89
CA VAL A 200 10.11 -9.04 9.61
C VAL A 200 9.11 -9.63 8.60
N ARG A 201 9.59 -10.27 7.53
CA ARG A 201 8.73 -10.82 6.48
C ARG A 201 7.94 -12.04 6.95
N ASP A 202 8.48 -12.86 7.84
CA ASP A 202 7.79 -14.00 8.45
C ASP A 202 6.55 -13.56 9.23
N GLU A 203 6.64 -12.47 10.00
CA GLU A 203 5.48 -11.94 10.74
C GLU A 203 4.42 -11.33 9.82
N LYS A 204 4.81 -10.74 8.68
CA LYS A 204 3.86 -10.30 7.64
C LYS A 204 3.14 -11.49 7.00
N VAL A 205 3.89 -12.55 6.64
CA VAL A 205 3.31 -13.77 6.05
C VAL A 205 2.37 -14.46 7.03
N LYS A 206 2.67 -14.47 8.33
CA LYS A 206 1.77 -15.00 9.37
C LYS A 206 0.42 -14.28 9.40
N VAL A 207 0.41 -12.96 9.22
CA VAL A 207 -0.84 -12.17 9.09
C VAL A 207 -1.61 -12.61 7.85
N LEU A 208 -0.97 -12.64 6.68
CA LEU A 208 -1.63 -13.06 5.43
C LEU A 208 -2.19 -14.48 5.54
N ARG A 209 -1.49 -15.37 6.25
CA ARG A 209 -1.96 -16.72 6.54
C ARG A 209 -3.18 -16.79 7.44
N SER A 210 -3.37 -15.78 8.27
CA SER A 210 -4.48 -15.67 9.20
C SER A 210 -5.65 -14.87 8.61
N LEU A 211 -5.56 -14.34 7.39
CA LEU A 211 -6.70 -13.67 6.76
C LEU A 211 -7.82 -14.67 6.50
N ARG A 212 -9.00 -14.37 7.02
CA ARG A 212 -10.19 -15.21 6.81
C ARG A 212 -10.55 -15.24 5.32
N PRO A 213 -10.70 -16.42 4.71
CA PRO A 213 -11.16 -16.52 3.33
C PRO A 213 -12.54 -15.91 3.13
N VAL A 214 -12.73 -15.16 2.05
CA VAL A 214 -14.04 -14.62 1.67
C VAL A 214 -14.78 -15.63 0.81
N THR A 215 -15.96 -16.05 1.25
CA THR A 215 -16.78 -17.04 0.55
C THR A 215 -17.92 -16.39 -0.23
N ARG A 216 -18.53 -17.14 -1.15
CA ARG A 216 -19.76 -16.72 -1.84
C ARG A 216 -20.89 -16.32 -0.88
N ALA A 217 -20.98 -16.97 0.29
CA ALA A 217 -22.04 -16.70 1.26
C ALA A 217 -21.84 -15.34 1.95
N ASP A 218 -20.60 -14.97 2.23
CA ASP A 218 -20.28 -13.80 3.06
C ASP A 218 -19.97 -12.56 2.23
N VAL A 219 -19.52 -12.71 0.98
CA VAL A 219 -18.97 -11.64 0.15
C VAL A 219 -19.89 -10.42 0.02
N GLN A 220 -21.21 -10.60 -0.07
CA GLN A 220 -22.17 -9.49 -0.13
C GLN A 220 -22.23 -8.66 1.17
N THR A 221 -21.83 -9.25 2.29
CA THR A 221 -21.85 -8.62 3.62
C THR A 221 -20.49 -8.06 4.03
N VAL A 222 -19.40 -8.61 3.50
CA VAL A 222 -18.02 -8.21 3.84
C VAL A 222 -17.31 -7.42 2.73
N SER A 223 -17.97 -7.16 1.61
CA SER A 223 -17.36 -6.41 0.50
C SER A 223 -18.34 -5.55 -0.28
N VAL A 224 -17.79 -4.51 -0.89
CA VAL A 224 -18.47 -3.62 -1.82
C VAL A 224 -17.51 -3.34 -2.97
N ARG A 225 -17.99 -3.47 -4.19
CA ARG A 225 -17.27 -3.04 -5.40
C ARG A 225 -18.10 -2.00 -6.13
N GLY A 226 -17.44 -0.98 -6.67
CA GLY A 226 -18.09 0.16 -7.31
C GLY A 226 -17.39 0.64 -8.57
N GLN A 227 -18.11 1.41 -9.38
CA GLN A 227 -17.59 2.03 -10.59
C GLN A 227 -18.06 3.50 -10.66
N TYR A 228 -17.14 4.44 -10.92
CA TYR A 228 -17.52 5.86 -10.93
C TYR A 228 -18.31 6.23 -12.19
N THR A 229 -19.38 6.98 -11.97
CA THR A 229 -20.23 7.60 -12.98
C THR A 229 -19.90 9.09 -13.12
N PRO A 230 -20.46 9.82 -14.11
CA PRO A 230 -20.27 11.25 -14.21
C PRO A 230 -20.57 11.97 -12.89
N GLY A 231 -19.79 13.02 -12.59
CA GLY A 231 -19.86 13.74 -11.32
C GLY A 231 -18.94 14.96 -11.32
N VAL A 232 -18.61 15.45 -10.12
CA VAL A 232 -17.78 16.65 -9.93
C VAL A 232 -16.55 16.27 -9.11
N SER A 233 -15.36 16.40 -9.70
CA SER A 233 -14.09 16.09 -9.03
C SER A 233 -13.11 17.24 -9.24
N GLY A 234 -12.48 17.71 -8.16
CA GLY A 234 -11.57 18.86 -8.22
C GLY A 234 -12.23 20.16 -8.69
N GLY A 235 -13.54 20.33 -8.45
CA GLY A 235 -14.31 21.48 -8.89
C GLY A 235 -14.71 21.48 -10.38
N ALA A 236 -14.40 20.42 -11.13
CA ALA A 236 -14.76 20.29 -12.54
C ALA A 236 -15.72 19.10 -12.77
N SER A 237 -16.59 19.24 -13.78
CA SER A 237 -17.40 18.13 -14.27
C SER A 237 -16.51 17.11 -14.97
N VAL A 238 -16.66 15.84 -14.61
CA VAL A 238 -15.85 14.73 -15.14
C VAL A 238 -16.75 13.58 -15.58
N GLY A 239 -16.30 12.85 -16.60
CA GLY A 239 -17.01 11.66 -17.11
C GLY A 239 -16.93 10.45 -16.16
N GLY A 240 -17.75 9.44 -16.46
CA GLY A 240 -17.69 8.12 -15.81
C GLY A 240 -16.62 7.22 -16.44
N TYR A 241 -16.32 6.10 -15.79
CA TYR A 241 -15.29 5.18 -16.27
C TYR A 241 -15.61 4.58 -17.65
N GLU A 242 -16.88 4.24 -17.91
CA GLU A 242 -17.30 3.70 -19.22
C GLU A 242 -17.15 4.72 -20.35
N ALA A 243 -17.19 6.03 -20.06
CA ALA A 243 -16.91 7.07 -21.03
C ALA A 243 -15.41 7.16 -21.37
N GLU A 244 -14.53 6.91 -20.39
CA GLU A 244 -13.08 6.81 -20.62
C GLU A 244 -12.72 5.57 -21.44
N ARG A 245 -13.41 4.45 -21.20
CA ARG A 245 -13.24 3.18 -21.92
C ARG A 245 -13.91 3.16 -23.30
N GLY A 246 -15.02 3.88 -23.46
CA GLY A 246 -15.85 3.89 -24.67
C GLY A 246 -16.86 2.73 -24.79
N GLN A 247 -16.96 1.84 -23.80
CA GLN A 247 -17.91 0.73 -23.78
C GLN A 247 -18.17 0.20 -22.35
N PRO A 248 -19.34 -0.42 -22.08
CA PRO A 248 -19.70 -0.90 -20.75
C PRO A 248 -18.79 -1.99 -20.19
N THR A 249 -18.50 -1.94 -18.89
CA THR A 249 -17.57 -2.89 -18.21
C THR A 249 -17.97 -3.20 -16.79
N ASP A 250 -17.65 -4.41 -16.34
CA ASP A 250 -17.83 -4.85 -14.95
C ASP A 250 -16.60 -4.57 -14.08
N THR A 251 -15.58 -3.87 -14.58
CA THR A 251 -14.37 -3.53 -13.82
C THR A 251 -14.69 -2.54 -12.71
N GLU A 252 -14.27 -2.86 -11.49
CA GLU A 252 -14.40 -1.98 -10.35
C GLU A 252 -13.31 -0.91 -10.31
N THR A 253 -13.71 0.34 -10.04
CA THR A 253 -12.81 1.48 -9.77
C THR A 253 -12.82 1.87 -8.29
N PHE A 254 -13.60 1.16 -7.47
CA PHE A 254 -13.72 1.31 -6.03
C PHE A 254 -13.91 -0.06 -5.39
N VAL A 255 -13.25 -0.28 -4.25
CA VAL A 255 -13.40 -1.46 -3.41
C VAL A 255 -13.43 -1.04 -1.95
N ALA A 256 -14.41 -1.56 -1.21
CA ALA A 256 -14.39 -1.59 0.25
C ALA A 256 -14.51 -3.03 0.75
N LEU A 257 -13.71 -3.41 1.74
CA LEU A 257 -13.64 -4.77 2.28
C LEU A 257 -13.58 -4.73 3.80
N ARG A 258 -14.25 -5.69 4.44
CA ARG A 258 -13.95 -6.11 5.81
C ARG A 258 -13.03 -7.33 5.72
N ALA A 259 -11.85 -7.22 6.28
CA ALA A 259 -10.91 -8.31 6.49
C ALA A 259 -10.88 -8.67 7.98
N ASP A 260 -11.07 -9.95 8.29
CA ASP A 260 -10.89 -10.48 9.64
C ASP A 260 -9.58 -11.29 9.68
N ILE A 261 -8.80 -11.12 10.76
CA ILE A 261 -7.51 -11.81 10.96
C ILE A 261 -7.71 -12.83 12.09
N ASP A 262 -7.77 -14.11 11.72
CA ASP A 262 -8.05 -15.24 12.62
C ASP A 262 -6.79 -15.66 13.39
N ASN A 263 -6.37 -14.81 14.33
CA ASN A 263 -5.32 -15.11 15.29
C ASN A 263 -5.65 -14.54 16.69
N TRP A 264 -4.82 -14.85 17.70
CA TRP A 264 -5.09 -14.44 19.07
C TRP A 264 -5.17 -12.91 19.25
N ARG A 265 -4.25 -12.17 18.63
CA ARG A 265 -4.15 -10.70 18.78
C ARG A 265 -5.36 -9.98 18.20
N TRP A 266 -5.86 -10.43 17.06
CA TRP A 266 -6.87 -9.73 16.26
C TRP A 266 -8.24 -10.41 16.23
N ALA A 267 -8.43 -11.51 16.97
CA ALA A 267 -9.72 -12.19 17.07
C ALA A 267 -10.83 -11.18 17.44
N GLY A 268 -11.83 -11.06 16.55
CA GLY A 268 -12.98 -10.19 16.71
C GLY A 268 -12.79 -8.72 16.32
N VAL A 269 -11.58 -8.31 15.89
CA VAL A 269 -11.29 -6.94 15.45
C VAL A 269 -11.32 -6.87 13.92
N PRO A 270 -12.33 -6.21 13.31
CA PRO A 270 -12.39 -6.06 11.86
C PRO A 270 -11.39 -5.01 11.36
N PHE A 271 -10.78 -5.31 10.22
CA PHE A 271 -10.02 -4.37 9.41
C PHE A 271 -10.87 -3.93 8.21
N PHE A 272 -11.21 -2.65 8.15
CA PHE A 272 -11.93 -2.08 7.02
C PHE A 272 -10.93 -1.46 6.04
N LEU A 273 -10.92 -1.97 4.81
CA LEU A 273 -10.11 -1.48 3.72
C LEU A 273 -11.02 -0.70 2.77
N ARG A 274 -10.65 0.52 2.39
CA ARG A 274 -11.35 1.30 1.35
C ARG A 274 -10.36 1.91 0.36
N THR A 275 -10.60 1.68 -0.93
CA THR A 275 -9.83 2.33 -1.99
C THR A 275 -10.70 2.64 -3.20
N GLY A 276 -10.36 3.71 -3.91
CA GLY A 276 -11.00 4.00 -5.17
C GLY A 276 -10.45 5.24 -5.86
N LYS A 277 -10.82 5.35 -7.14
CA LYS A 277 -10.55 6.49 -7.99
C LYS A 277 -11.73 7.46 -8.01
N ARG A 278 -11.46 8.71 -8.38
CA ARG A 278 -12.45 9.80 -8.35
C ARG A 278 -13.14 9.95 -6.98
N LEU A 279 -12.40 9.75 -5.89
CA LEU A 279 -12.86 10.08 -4.55
C LEU A 279 -12.70 11.60 -4.29
N PRO A 280 -13.28 12.16 -3.21
CA PRO A 280 -13.35 13.61 -3.03
C PRO A 280 -11.97 14.25 -2.82
N GLU A 281 -11.06 13.51 -2.18
CA GLU A 281 -9.72 13.96 -1.86
C GLU A 281 -8.70 12.82 -2.00
N ARG A 282 -7.43 13.20 -2.16
CA ARG A 282 -6.33 12.24 -2.22
C ARG A 282 -5.86 12.01 -0.79
N ARG A 283 -6.00 10.78 -0.30
CA ARG A 283 -5.67 10.43 1.09
C ARG A 283 -5.17 9.00 1.19
N THR A 284 -4.08 8.80 1.92
CA THR A 284 -3.66 7.48 2.38
C THR A 284 -3.58 7.55 3.90
N GLN A 285 -4.45 6.82 4.60
CA GLN A 285 -4.62 6.95 6.04
C GLN A 285 -4.86 5.59 6.69
N ILE A 286 -4.32 5.42 7.90
CA ILE A 286 -4.65 4.33 8.81
C ILE A 286 -5.30 4.95 10.05
N ALA A 287 -6.53 4.56 10.37
CA ALA A 287 -7.22 4.96 11.59
C ALA A 287 -7.45 3.74 12.50
N ILE A 288 -6.91 3.80 13.71
CA ILE A 288 -7.07 2.75 14.73
C ILE A 288 -8.02 3.27 15.79
N GLN A 289 -9.20 2.68 15.84
CA GLN A 289 -10.23 3.02 16.82
C GLN A 289 -10.05 2.17 18.06
N PHE A 290 -9.82 2.79 19.22
CA PHE A 290 -9.85 2.10 20.50
C PHE A 290 -11.28 1.89 20.97
N LYS A 291 -11.49 0.90 21.85
CA LYS A 291 -12.78 0.68 22.52
C LYS A 291 -13.11 1.84 23.46
N PRO A 292 -14.42 2.12 23.67
CA PRO A 292 -14.83 3.09 24.68
C PRO A 292 -14.40 2.63 26.08
N VAL A 293 -14.31 3.60 27.00
CA VAL A 293 -14.08 3.28 28.42
C VAL A 293 -15.20 2.36 28.93
N PRO A 294 -14.87 1.26 29.62
CA PRO A 294 -15.87 0.27 30.04
C PRO A 294 -16.82 0.80 31.12
N HIS A 295 -16.35 1.78 31.91
CA HIS A 295 -17.12 2.46 32.93
C HIS A 295 -16.73 3.95 32.96
N SER A 296 -17.73 4.82 32.88
CA SER A 296 -17.55 6.27 33.03
C SER A 296 -17.86 6.67 34.47
N ILE A 297 -16.89 7.26 35.16
CA ILE A 297 -17.11 7.98 36.43
C ILE A 297 -17.73 9.37 36.21
N PHE A 298 -17.72 9.85 34.96
CA PHE A 298 -18.34 11.11 34.59
C PHE A 298 -19.84 10.91 34.36
N ASP A 299 -20.63 11.90 34.78
CA ASP A 299 -22.08 11.95 34.66
C ASP A 299 -22.54 13.15 33.82
N GLY A 300 -23.86 13.24 33.62
CA GLY A 300 -24.50 14.35 32.91
C GLY A 300 -23.85 14.68 31.56
N ALA A 301 -23.43 15.93 31.39
CA ALA A 301 -22.86 16.43 30.15
C ALA A 301 -21.50 15.80 29.80
N ALA A 302 -20.62 15.58 30.78
CA ALA A 302 -19.32 14.94 30.51
C ALA A 302 -19.46 13.52 29.99
N LYS A 303 -20.48 12.76 30.43
CA LYS A 303 -20.76 11.42 29.90
C LYS A 303 -21.19 11.46 28.44
N ALA A 304 -21.99 12.46 28.06
CA ALA A 304 -22.43 12.65 26.68
C ALA A 304 -21.28 13.10 25.75
N ASP A 305 -20.28 13.78 26.31
CA ASP A 305 -19.08 14.23 25.57
C ASP A 305 -18.05 13.09 25.35
N LEU A 306 -18.19 11.92 25.99
CA LEU A 306 -17.20 10.85 25.90
C LEU A 306 -17.10 10.26 24.50
N ALA A 307 -15.88 10.27 23.96
CA ALA A 307 -15.53 9.58 22.73
C ALA A 307 -14.39 8.58 23.01
N ALA A 308 -14.41 7.47 22.29
CA ALA A 308 -13.32 6.50 22.34
C ALA A 308 -12.07 7.07 21.64
N ASN A 309 -10.89 6.76 22.18
CA ASN A 309 -9.64 7.28 21.64
C ASN A 309 -9.38 6.77 20.23
N ARG A 310 -8.62 7.54 19.45
CA ARG A 310 -8.25 7.18 18.07
C ARG A 310 -6.79 7.50 17.83
N LEU A 311 -6.08 6.60 17.15
CA LEU A 311 -4.76 6.88 16.58
C LEU A 311 -4.91 6.96 15.07
N VAL A 312 -4.67 8.14 14.50
CA VAL A 312 -4.79 8.43 13.07
C VAL A 312 -3.39 8.66 12.52
N ILE A 313 -3.06 7.95 11.45
CA ILE A 313 -1.76 8.00 10.79
C ILE A 313 -2.02 8.36 9.33
N ASP A 314 -1.81 9.64 9.00
CA ASP A 314 -1.88 10.13 7.63
C ASP A 314 -0.52 9.89 6.96
N LEU A 315 -0.54 9.04 5.93
CA LEU A 315 0.64 8.66 5.16
C LEU A 315 0.84 9.60 3.97
N GLN A 316 -0.25 10.09 3.37
CA GLN A 316 -0.29 11.05 2.25
C GLN A 316 -1.64 11.79 2.26
N PRO A 317 -1.70 13.08 1.85
CA PRO A 317 -0.64 13.87 1.22
C PRO A 317 0.33 14.49 2.24
N ASP A 318 -0.16 14.79 3.43
CA ASP A 318 0.63 15.27 4.55
C ASP A 318 0.90 14.12 5.51
N GLU A 319 2.13 14.07 5.98
CA GLU A 319 2.63 13.03 6.87
C GLU A 319 2.43 13.49 8.32
N ASP A 320 1.42 12.95 9.00
CA ASP A 320 1.07 13.30 10.38
C ASP A 320 0.58 12.06 11.16
N ILE A 321 0.78 12.10 12.46
CA ILE A 321 0.30 11.09 13.41
C ILE A 321 -0.40 11.81 14.53
N GLU A 322 -1.69 11.54 14.71
CA GLU A 322 -2.53 12.14 15.74
C GLU A 322 -3.09 11.08 16.68
N LEU A 323 -2.89 11.29 17.99
CA LEU A 323 -3.58 10.54 19.03
C LEU A 323 -4.68 11.41 19.63
N LEU A 324 -5.94 11.09 19.32
CA LEU A 324 -7.11 11.79 19.84
C LEU A 324 -7.46 11.27 21.23
N LEU A 325 -7.34 12.14 22.23
CA LEU A 325 -7.59 11.86 23.65
C LEU A 325 -8.64 12.79 24.24
N MET A 326 -9.31 12.31 25.28
CA MET A 326 -10.25 13.14 26.04
C MET A 326 -9.49 14.05 27.00
N ASN A 327 -9.84 15.33 27.01
CA ASN A 327 -9.34 16.36 27.91
C ASN A 327 -10.49 17.14 28.56
N LYS A 328 -10.25 17.74 29.73
CA LYS A 328 -11.20 18.68 30.34
C LYS A 328 -11.35 19.91 29.45
N ALA A 329 -12.58 20.24 29.08
CA ALA A 329 -12.85 21.51 28.42
C ALA A 329 -12.55 22.68 29.38
N PRO A 330 -11.78 23.71 28.95
CA PRO A 330 -11.66 24.95 29.68
C PRO A 330 -13.03 25.60 29.88
N GLY A 331 -13.29 26.14 31.07
CA GLY A 331 -14.55 26.79 31.38
C GLY A 331 -15.00 26.60 32.82
N LEU A 332 -15.81 27.56 33.28
CA LEU A 332 -16.52 27.56 34.55
C LEU A 332 -17.97 27.12 34.28
N SER A 333 -18.13 25.82 33.99
CA SER A 333 -19.44 25.24 33.73
C SER A 333 -20.20 25.07 35.05
N GLU A 334 -21.30 25.79 35.23
CA GLU A 334 -22.21 25.64 36.38
C GLU A 334 -22.90 24.26 36.41
N ARG A 335 -22.87 23.51 35.29
CA ARG A 335 -23.53 22.20 35.12
C ARG A 335 -22.57 21.01 35.19
N GLY A 336 -21.41 21.17 35.83
CA GLY A 336 -20.42 20.10 36.03
C GLY A 336 -19.30 20.07 34.97
N MET A 337 -18.42 19.07 35.04
CA MET A 337 -17.29 18.95 34.12
C MET A 337 -17.76 18.78 32.67
N ARG A 338 -17.01 19.31 31.72
CA ARG A 338 -17.19 19.10 30.28
C ARG A 338 -15.92 18.47 29.73
N LEU A 339 -16.07 17.54 28.80
CA LEU A 339 -14.93 16.90 28.15
C LEU A 339 -14.90 17.29 26.67
N GLN A 340 -13.72 17.21 26.08
CA GLN A 340 -13.52 17.41 24.65
C GLN A 340 -12.42 16.48 24.16
N SER A 341 -12.53 16.00 22.94
CA SER A 341 -11.47 15.25 22.28
C SER A 341 -10.46 16.23 21.67
N LEU A 342 -9.19 16.10 21.99
CA LEU A 342 -8.10 16.89 21.41
C LEU A 342 -7.00 15.98 20.84
N PRO A 343 -6.38 16.35 19.71
CA PRO A 343 -5.28 15.60 19.15
C PRO A 343 -3.97 15.94 19.88
N LEU A 344 -3.19 14.91 20.19
CA LEU A 344 -1.74 15.01 20.36
C LEU A 344 -1.11 14.69 19.00
N SER A 345 -0.63 15.71 18.29
CA SER A 345 -0.05 15.58 16.95
C SER A 345 1.48 15.47 17.01
N LEU A 346 2.01 14.49 16.28
CA LEU A 346 3.41 14.37 15.89
C LEU A 346 3.52 14.68 14.40
N SER A 347 3.56 15.97 14.07
CA SER A 347 3.74 16.40 12.68
C SER A 347 5.19 16.20 12.24
N LEU A 348 5.44 15.15 11.45
CA LEU A 348 6.76 14.87 10.86
C LEU A 348 7.19 16.01 9.93
N ALA A 349 6.25 16.60 9.20
CA ALA A 349 6.51 17.79 8.39
C ALA A 349 7.12 18.93 9.22
N LYS A 350 6.61 19.18 10.43
CA LYS A 350 7.15 20.18 11.35
C LYS A 350 8.49 19.76 11.95
N ALA A 351 8.59 18.52 12.44
CA ALA A 351 9.80 17.99 13.09
C ALA A 351 11.02 17.96 12.14
N TYR A 352 10.78 17.74 10.86
CA TYR A 352 11.82 17.78 9.82
C TYR A 352 11.81 19.11 9.05
N SER A 353 11.26 20.22 9.58
CA SER A 353 11.41 21.53 8.91
C SER A 353 12.82 22.08 9.15
N GLY A 354 13.64 22.19 8.12
CA GLY A 354 14.96 22.79 8.24
C GLY A 354 15.61 23.03 6.88
N PRO A 355 16.67 23.86 6.80
CA PRO A 355 17.31 24.24 5.54
C PRO A 355 17.90 23.05 4.73
N ASN A 356 18.00 21.86 5.33
CA ASN A 356 18.45 20.62 4.67
C ASN A 356 17.40 19.50 4.67
N ALA A 357 16.13 19.83 4.92
CA ALA A 357 15.03 18.89 4.97
C ALA A 357 14.60 18.44 3.57
N ARG A 358 15.29 17.44 3.03
CA ARG A 358 14.87 16.79 1.79
C ARG A 358 13.96 15.61 2.12
N ARG A 359 12.67 15.71 1.76
CA ARG A 359 11.80 14.54 1.66
C ARG A 359 12.33 13.63 0.55
N ARG A 360 12.71 12.41 0.91
CA ARG A 360 13.15 11.40 -0.05
C ARG A 360 11.93 10.71 -0.64
N ILE A 361 11.95 10.49 -1.95
CA ILE A 361 10.90 9.67 -2.57
C ILE A 361 11.16 8.19 -2.29
N ALA A 362 10.11 7.37 -2.31
CA ALA A 362 10.20 5.95 -1.99
C ALA A 362 11.30 5.19 -2.76
N TYR A 363 11.47 5.48 -4.05
CA TYR A 363 12.48 4.83 -4.87
C TYR A 363 13.92 5.16 -4.45
N GLU A 364 14.20 6.33 -3.87
CA GLU A 364 15.54 6.64 -3.34
C GLU A 364 15.92 5.67 -2.21
N ARG A 365 14.97 5.38 -1.32
CA ARG A 365 15.15 4.42 -0.22
C ARG A 365 15.30 3.00 -0.75
N LEU A 366 14.38 2.56 -1.61
CA LEU A 366 14.39 1.19 -2.12
C LEU A 366 15.66 0.91 -2.95
N ILE A 367 16.10 1.82 -3.82
CA ILE A 367 17.33 1.63 -4.59
C ILE A 367 18.56 1.52 -3.66
N LEU A 368 18.62 2.33 -2.60
CA LEU A 368 19.69 2.23 -1.59
C LEU A 368 19.69 0.85 -0.92
N ASP A 369 18.51 0.34 -0.56
CA ASP A 369 18.38 -0.97 0.07
C ASP A 369 18.79 -2.10 -0.88
N VAL A 370 18.47 -2.01 -2.18
CA VAL A 370 19.00 -2.94 -3.20
C VAL A 370 20.53 -2.89 -3.24
N ILE A 371 21.14 -1.71 -3.19
CA ILE A 371 22.61 -1.54 -3.18
C ILE A 371 23.22 -2.14 -1.90
N GLN A 372 22.52 -2.05 -0.76
CA GLN A 372 22.95 -2.57 0.54
C GLN A 372 22.60 -4.04 0.77
N ASN A 373 21.91 -4.70 -0.17
CA ASN A 373 21.38 -6.06 0.01
C ASN A 373 20.35 -6.19 1.15
N ASN A 374 19.67 -5.10 1.49
CA ASN A 374 18.64 -5.10 2.51
C ASN A 374 17.29 -5.42 1.86
N ARG A 375 16.66 -6.52 2.29
CA ARG A 375 15.42 -7.05 1.71
C ARG A 375 14.18 -6.75 2.55
N THR A 376 14.32 -6.04 3.68
CA THR A 376 13.22 -5.82 4.65
C THR A 376 12.02 -5.13 4.02
N LEU A 377 12.24 -4.20 3.08
CA LEU A 377 11.18 -3.45 2.39
C LEU A 377 10.75 -4.06 1.05
N PHE A 378 11.10 -5.32 0.78
CA PHE A 378 10.78 -6.00 -0.48
C PHE A 378 9.89 -7.20 -0.22
N VAL A 379 8.94 -7.40 -1.14
CA VAL A 379 7.93 -8.44 -0.98
C VAL A 379 8.54 -9.81 -1.30
N ARG A 380 8.42 -10.76 -0.37
CA ARG A 380 8.90 -12.14 -0.57
C ARG A 380 7.92 -12.94 -1.42
N ARG A 381 8.39 -13.97 -2.11
CA ARG A 381 7.55 -14.81 -2.98
C ARG A 381 6.30 -15.36 -2.27
N ASP A 382 6.47 -15.97 -1.11
CA ASP A 382 5.38 -16.56 -0.33
C ASP A 382 4.38 -15.50 0.18
N GLU A 383 4.86 -14.29 0.45
CA GLU A 383 4.03 -13.13 0.76
C GLU A 383 3.14 -12.74 -0.44
N VAL A 384 3.72 -12.65 -1.64
CA VAL A 384 2.97 -12.37 -2.89
C VAL A 384 1.93 -13.46 -3.16
N GLU A 385 2.32 -14.74 -3.08
CA GLU A 385 1.42 -15.87 -3.35
C GLU A 385 0.27 -15.92 -2.35
N ARG A 386 0.52 -15.67 -1.05
CA ARG A 386 -0.55 -15.67 -0.05
C ARG A 386 -1.51 -14.49 -0.19
N ALA A 387 -0.98 -13.32 -0.57
CA ALA A 387 -1.82 -12.17 -0.92
C ALA A 387 -2.72 -12.48 -2.13
N TRP A 388 -2.18 -13.12 -3.18
CA TRP A 388 -2.96 -13.54 -4.34
C TRP A 388 -4.02 -14.57 -4.00
N GLU A 389 -3.73 -15.56 -3.17
CA GLU A 389 -4.70 -16.58 -2.76
C GLU A 389 -5.95 -15.94 -2.13
N TRP A 390 -5.76 -14.97 -1.24
CA TRP A 390 -6.87 -14.26 -0.61
C TRP A 390 -7.64 -13.39 -1.61
N ILE A 391 -6.93 -12.63 -2.45
CA ILE A 391 -7.51 -11.72 -3.45
C ILE A 391 -8.28 -12.48 -4.55
N ASP A 392 -7.73 -13.59 -5.04
CA ASP A 392 -8.40 -14.45 -6.01
C ASP A 392 -9.66 -15.07 -5.39
N GLY A 393 -9.62 -15.41 -4.10
CA GLY A 393 -10.80 -15.84 -3.33
C GLY A 393 -11.91 -14.79 -3.30
N VAL A 394 -11.57 -13.52 -3.01
CA VAL A 394 -12.52 -12.39 -3.07
C VAL A 394 -13.10 -12.23 -4.47
N ALA A 395 -12.23 -12.22 -5.49
CA ALA A 395 -12.65 -12.05 -6.88
C ALA A 395 -13.53 -13.21 -7.36
N GLN A 396 -13.24 -14.44 -6.94
CA GLN A 396 -14.06 -15.62 -7.25
C GLN A 396 -15.41 -15.55 -6.54
N ALA A 397 -15.45 -15.16 -5.27
CA ALA A 397 -16.69 -14.99 -4.54
C ALA A 397 -17.61 -13.91 -5.18
N TRP A 398 -17.05 -12.82 -5.71
CA TRP A 398 -17.81 -11.85 -6.51
C TRP A 398 -18.42 -12.46 -7.77
N ARG A 399 -17.64 -13.25 -8.51
CA ARG A 399 -18.13 -13.95 -9.72
C ARG A 399 -19.26 -14.91 -9.37
N ASP A 400 -19.06 -15.76 -8.37
CA ASP A 400 -20.03 -16.80 -7.98
C ASP A 400 -21.33 -16.23 -7.41
N SER A 401 -21.26 -15.06 -6.77
CA SER A 401 -22.43 -14.35 -6.23
C SER A 401 -23.11 -13.43 -7.26
N GLY A 402 -22.54 -13.28 -8.46
CA GLY A 402 -23.06 -12.37 -9.49
C GLY A 402 -22.98 -10.89 -9.08
N MET A 403 -22.01 -10.51 -8.25
CA MET A 403 -21.86 -9.13 -7.78
C MET A 403 -21.28 -8.22 -8.87
N ALA A 404 -22.13 -7.37 -9.42
CA ALA A 404 -21.73 -6.27 -10.32
C ALA A 404 -21.29 -5.02 -9.53
N PRO A 405 -20.38 -4.19 -10.10
CA PRO A 405 -20.00 -2.92 -9.48
C PRO A 405 -21.20 -1.98 -9.34
N LYS A 406 -21.33 -1.38 -8.16
CA LYS A 406 -22.36 -0.37 -7.89
C LYS A 406 -21.91 1.01 -8.37
N PRO A 407 -22.80 1.80 -9.00
CA PRO A 407 -22.44 3.14 -9.44
C PRO A 407 -22.16 4.05 -8.24
N TYR A 408 -21.21 4.97 -8.39
CA TYR A 408 -21.01 6.10 -7.48
C TYR A 408 -20.61 7.34 -8.26
N ALA A 409 -21.09 8.52 -7.85
CA ALA A 409 -20.73 9.75 -8.55
C ALA A 409 -19.24 10.07 -8.36
N ALA A 410 -18.54 10.46 -9.43
CA ALA A 410 -17.19 11.00 -9.30
C ALA A 410 -17.18 12.20 -8.33
N GLY A 411 -16.23 12.18 -7.38
CA GLY A 411 -16.13 13.13 -6.27
C GLY A 411 -16.93 12.78 -5.02
N SER A 412 -17.55 11.59 -4.96
CA SER A 412 -18.17 11.04 -3.74
C SER A 412 -17.28 9.99 -3.07
N TRP A 413 -17.57 9.62 -1.82
CA TRP A 413 -16.85 8.61 -1.04
C TRP A 413 -17.19 7.14 -1.42
N GLY A 414 -17.63 6.92 -2.65
CA GLY A 414 -18.00 5.60 -3.16
C GLY A 414 -19.49 5.28 -3.00
N PRO A 415 -19.89 4.03 -3.31
CA PRO A 415 -21.30 3.61 -3.27
C PRO A 415 -21.86 3.59 -1.85
N ALA A 416 -23.19 3.76 -1.71
CA ALA A 416 -23.90 3.68 -0.42
C ALA A 416 -23.60 2.39 0.37
N GLY A 417 -23.35 1.28 -0.32
CA GLY A 417 -22.96 0.02 0.30
C GLY A 417 -21.68 0.11 1.15
N ALA A 418 -20.75 1.01 0.82
CA ALA A 418 -19.49 1.18 1.56
C ALA A 418 -19.72 1.73 2.98
N PHE A 419 -20.75 2.56 3.17
CA PHE A 419 -21.17 3.04 4.49
C PHE A 419 -21.91 1.94 5.25
N ALA A 420 -22.85 1.27 4.57
CA ALA A 420 -23.58 0.14 5.16
C ALA A 420 -22.65 -1.02 5.59
N LEU A 421 -21.52 -1.22 4.91
CA LEU A 421 -20.53 -2.25 5.25
C LEU A 421 -20.01 -2.11 6.69
N ILE A 422 -19.65 -0.89 7.09
CA ILE A 422 -19.12 -0.62 8.43
C ILE A 422 -20.23 -0.46 9.47
N GLU A 423 -21.36 0.16 9.08
CA GLU A 423 -22.54 0.36 9.93
C GLU A 423 -23.19 -0.95 10.38
N ARG A 424 -23.11 -2.02 9.59
CA ARG A 424 -23.56 -3.39 9.99
C ARG A 424 -22.92 -3.89 11.28
N SER A 425 -21.80 -3.30 11.68
CA SER A 425 -21.09 -3.64 12.90
C SER A 425 -21.08 -2.47 13.90
N ASP A 426 -22.09 -1.59 13.83
CA ASP A 426 -22.30 -0.40 14.66
C ASP A 426 -21.10 0.57 14.68
N ARG A 427 -20.45 0.70 13.52
CA ARG A 427 -19.25 1.52 13.31
C ARG A 427 -19.44 2.48 12.14
N ALA A 428 -18.58 3.50 12.06
CA ALA A 428 -18.58 4.45 10.96
C ALA A 428 -17.15 4.69 10.45
N TRP A 429 -17.03 5.11 9.19
CA TRP A 429 -15.76 5.60 8.64
C TRP A 429 -15.28 6.83 9.42
N TYR A 430 -13.97 7.04 9.46
CA TYR A 430 -13.37 8.15 10.19
C TYR A 430 -13.71 9.53 9.61
N ASP A 431 -13.80 9.62 8.29
CA ASP A 431 -13.96 10.83 7.46
C ASP A 431 -15.41 11.32 7.29
#